data_AF-A0A7Y5WRJ4-F1
#
_entry.id   AF-A0A7Y5WRJ4-F1
#
_cell.length_a   1.000
_cell.length_b   1.000
_cell.length_c   1.000
_cell.angle_alpha   90.00
_cell.angle_beta   90.00
_cell.angle_gamma   90.00
#
_symmetry.space_group_name_H-M   'P 1'
#
loop_
_entity.id
_entity.type
_entity.pdbx_description
1 polymer ?
#
loop_
_entity_poly.entity_id
_entity_poly.type
_entity_poly.pdbx_seq_one_letter_code
_entity_poly.pdbx_strand_id
1 'polypeptide(L)'
;MVYTAQRVHPVFLGQAPVAGRVLAAGYLDSSSTRAPWLNLPEPLALRHPQFQRDVEAFATDLRRTGNIGTDRADSIARVAVREAYHRRIPPALVLGVMLTENDAFKPSARSKVGAMGLMQIMPRMWTPNLGPILGRNLKDDETNLRYGVYILKHFAKRTSDTLDATGATRLALLNYNGCVRGRNTPDCRAYPDKVQRHVERSAQSICAGKGFRDCVALPLWAALRGGSTPPLPVSSVSAALVAAPVTDRASDSAVPSVRVSRGPRTRKESDRMASYLLGLVSRGE
;
A
#
# COMPACT_ATOMS: atom_id res chain seq x y z
N MET A 1 -62.20 10.59 -2.03
CA MET A 1 -60.87 11.24 -1.93
C MET A 1 -59.82 10.24 -2.40
N VAL A 2 -59.15 10.51 -3.51
CA VAL A 2 -58.04 9.69 -4.01
C VAL A 2 -56.75 10.38 -3.60
N TYR A 3 -55.97 9.75 -2.72
CA TYR A 3 -54.63 10.23 -2.37
C TYR A 3 -53.63 9.63 -3.35
N THR A 4 -53.04 10.45 -4.21
CA THR A 4 -51.88 10.05 -5.02
C THR A 4 -50.62 10.15 -4.17
N ALA A 5 -50.08 9.01 -3.75
CA ALA A 5 -48.76 8.94 -3.13
C ALA A 5 -47.68 9.18 -4.20
N GLN A 6 -47.09 10.37 -4.24
CA GLN A 6 -45.89 10.62 -5.03
C GLN A 6 -44.72 9.84 -4.44
N ARG A 7 -44.25 8.81 -5.15
CA ARG A 7 -42.97 8.16 -4.84
C ARG A 7 -41.85 9.11 -5.25
N VAL A 8 -41.29 9.83 -4.27
CA VAL A 8 -40.02 10.53 -4.46
C VAL A 8 -38.93 9.48 -4.42
N HIS A 9 -38.33 9.17 -5.56
CA HIS A 9 -37.14 8.32 -5.62
C HIS A 9 -35.92 9.19 -5.31
N PRO A 10 -35.25 9.04 -4.15
CA PRO A 10 -34.04 9.81 -3.89
C PRO A 10 -32.95 9.37 -4.88
N VAL A 11 -32.52 10.32 -5.71
CA VAL A 11 -31.48 10.17 -6.76
C VAL A 11 -30.08 9.90 -6.17
N PHE A 12 -29.94 9.81 -4.85
CA PHE A 12 -28.66 9.71 -4.13
C PHE A 12 -28.32 8.30 -3.62
N LEU A 13 -28.88 7.23 -4.21
CA LEU A 13 -28.42 5.87 -3.94
C LEU A 13 -27.08 5.63 -4.65
N GLY A 14 -25.97 5.81 -3.92
CA GLY A 14 -24.63 5.37 -4.35
C GLY A 14 -23.58 6.46 -4.56
N GLN A 15 -23.88 7.74 -4.30
CA GLN A 15 -22.86 8.79 -4.30
C GLN A 15 -22.49 9.20 -2.88
N ALA A 16 -21.19 9.20 -2.57
CA ALA A 16 -20.70 9.78 -1.32
C ALA A 16 -21.18 11.24 -1.21
N PRO A 17 -21.55 11.73 -0.01
CA PRO A 17 -22.03 13.09 0.17
C PRO A 17 -21.05 14.09 -0.45
N VAL A 18 -21.55 15.12 -1.13
CA VAL A 18 -20.74 16.17 -1.78
C VAL A 18 -19.73 16.76 -0.79
N ALA A 19 -20.12 16.94 0.48
CA ALA A 19 -19.24 17.38 1.56
C ALA A 19 -18.02 16.46 1.75
N GLY A 20 -18.18 15.14 1.65
CA GLY A 20 -17.09 14.18 1.74
C GLY A 20 -16.13 14.24 0.56
N ARG A 21 -16.61 14.62 -0.63
CA ARG A 21 -15.77 14.83 -1.83
C ARG A 21 -14.98 16.13 -1.75
N VAL A 22 -15.61 17.21 -1.27
CA VAL A 22 -14.97 18.53 -1.08
C VAL A 22 -13.89 18.46 -0.01
N LEU A 23 -14.16 17.80 1.12
CA LEU A 23 -13.15 17.59 2.17
C LEU A 23 -11.99 16.70 1.71
N ALA A 24 -12.27 15.66 0.91
CA ALA A 24 -11.22 14.84 0.29
C ALA A 24 -10.34 15.67 -0.66
N ALA A 25 -10.94 16.54 -1.49
CA ALA A 25 -10.21 17.39 -2.42
C ALA A 25 -9.31 18.42 -1.70
N GLY A 26 -9.81 19.11 -0.67
CA GLY A 26 -9.01 20.06 0.12
C GLY A 26 -7.89 19.39 0.94
N TYR A 27 -8.10 18.15 1.40
CA TYR A 27 -7.05 17.35 2.04
C TYR A 27 -5.98 16.88 1.03
N LEU A 28 -6.37 16.50 -0.18
CA LEU A 28 -5.44 16.06 -1.23
C LEU A 28 -4.43 17.15 -1.62
N ASP A 29 -4.84 18.42 -1.59
CA ASP A 29 -3.98 19.56 -1.90
C ASP A 29 -2.82 19.70 -0.89
N SER A 30 -3.12 19.68 0.42
CA SER A 30 -2.13 19.79 1.52
C SER A 30 -1.37 18.51 1.87
N SER A 31 -1.81 17.35 1.36
CA SER A 31 -1.18 16.03 1.57
C SER A 31 -0.32 15.57 0.39
N SER A 32 -0.55 16.10 -0.82
CA SER A 32 0.21 15.76 -2.04
C SER A 32 1.73 15.94 -1.89
N THR A 33 2.16 16.99 -1.16
CA THR A 33 3.57 17.26 -0.86
C THR A 33 4.21 16.19 0.03
N ARG A 34 3.42 15.55 0.90
CA ARG A 34 3.88 14.58 1.92
C ARG A 34 3.61 13.12 1.55
N ALA A 35 2.68 12.88 0.65
CA ALA A 35 2.30 11.55 0.20
C ALA A 35 2.19 11.56 -1.34
N PRO A 36 3.32 11.67 -2.07
CA PRO A 36 3.32 11.75 -3.54
C PRO A 36 2.61 10.55 -4.20
N TRP A 37 2.62 9.39 -3.53
CA TRP A 37 1.92 8.17 -3.95
C TRP A 37 0.39 8.30 -3.97
N LEU A 38 -0.20 9.38 -3.44
CA LEU A 38 -1.63 9.68 -3.60
C LEU A 38 -1.97 10.09 -5.04
N ASN A 39 -1.15 10.95 -5.63
CA ASN A 39 -1.51 11.67 -6.86
C ASN A 39 -0.56 11.36 -8.04
N LEU A 40 0.63 10.83 -7.77
CA LEU A 40 1.58 10.46 -8.81
C LEU A 40 1.42 8.99 -9.24
N PRO A 41 1.61 8.71 -10.54
CA PRO A 41 1.92 7.36 -11.00
C PRO A 41 3.13 6.79 -10.25
N GLU A 42 3.09 5.48 -9.98
CA GLU A 42 4.09 4.80 -9.15
C GLU A 42 5.56 5.08 -9.56
N PRO A 43 5.97 5.00 -10.84
CA PRO A 43 7.37 5.25 -11.20
C PRO A 43 7.84 6.67 -10.86
N LEU A 44 6.92 7.65 -10.89
CA LEU A 44 7.22 9.04 -10.51
C LEU A 44 7.22 9.21 -8.99
N ALA A 45 6.30 8.55 -8.28
CA ALA A 45 6.27 8.57 -6.82
C ALA A 45 7.57 8.01 -6.20
N LEU A 46 8.12 6.93 -6.75
CA LEU A 46 9.38 6.32 -6.27
C LEU A 46 10.63 7.16 -6.56
N ARG A 47 10.58 8.05 -7.57
CA ARG A 47 11.66 8.98 -7.90
C ARG A 47 11.53 10.32 -7.19
N HIS A 48 10.38 10.56 -6.56
CA HIS A 48 10.11 11.82 -5.88
C HIS A 48 11.03 11.98 -4.64
N PRO A 49 11.59 13.18 -4.36
CA PRO A 49 12.46 13.39 -3.20
C PRO A 49 11.83 13.01 -1.84
N GLN A 50 10.50 13.08 -1.74
CA GLN A 50 9.77 12.61 -0.55
C GLN A 50 9.94 11.12 -0.29
N PHE A 51 10.12 10.28 -1.32
CA PHE A 51 10.35 8.85 -1.14
C PHE A 51 11.59 8.60 -0.25
N GLN A 52 12.70 9.29 -0.54
CA GLN A 52 13.92 9.16 0.26
C GLN A 52 13.75 9.74 1.67
N ARG A 53 12.97 10.82 1.82
CA ARG A 53 12.63 11.36 3.15
C ARG A 53 11.80 10.38 3.97
N ASP A 54 10.84 9.70 3.36
CA ASP A 54 10.01 8.70 4.03
C ASP A 54 10.84 7.46 4.41
N VAL A 55 11.77 7.04 3.56
CA VAL A 55 12.74 5.96 3.88
C VAL A 55 13.56 6.33 5.11
N GLU A 56 14.17 7.52 5.13
CA GLU A 56 14.99 7.96 6.26
C GLU A 56 14.16 8.13 7.54
N ALA A 57 12.96 8.70 7.43
CA ALA A 57 12.03 8.84 8.55
C ALA A 57 11.64 7.47 9.12
N PHE A 58 11.35 6.49 8.26
CA PHE A 58 11.02 5.13 8.69
C PHE A 58 12.20 4.45 9.37
N ALA A 59 13.41 4.57 8.80
CA ALA A 59 14.63 4.02 9.39
C ALA A 59 14.91 4.65 10.77
N THR A 60 14.75 5.98 10.89
CA THR A 60 14.87 6.70 12.16
C THR A 60 13.89 6.19 13.21
N ASP A 61 12.61 6.00 12.83
CA ASP A 61 11.58 5.49 13.74
C ASP A 61 11.85 4.04 14.16
N LEU A 62 12.35 3.19 13.26
CA LEU A 62 12.81 1.83 13.59
C LEU A 62 13.97 1.85 14.59
N ARG A 63 15.02 2.64 14.35
CA ARG A 63 16.19 2.72 15.24
C ARG A 63 15.79 3.21 16.63
N ARG A 64 14.83 4.13 16.72
CA ARG A 64 14.33 4.65 18.01
C ARG A 64 13.70 3.57 18.89
N THR A 65 13.25 2.45 18.33
CA THR A 65 12.73 1.32 19.12
C THR A 65 13.80 0.65 19.99
N GLY A 66 15.09 0.78 19.64
CA GLY A 66 16.20 0.10 20.32
C GLY A 66 16.30 -1.42 20.02
N ASN A 67 15.39 -1.99 19.24
CA ASN A 67 15.31 -3.44 19.01
C ASN A 67 15.97 -3.90 17.70
N ILE A 68 16.57 -2.99 16.94
CA ILE A 68 17.12 -3.28 15.61
C ILE A 68 18.39 -2.46 15.35
N GLY A 69 19.40 -3.09 14.76
CA GLY A 69 20.64 -2.43 14.34
C GLY A 69 20.44 -1.57 13.09
N THR A 70 21.28 -0.54 12.93
CA THR A 70 21.19 0.50 11.88
C THR A 70 21.05 -0.09 10.47
N ASP A 71 21.99 -0.95 10.04
CA ASP A 71 21.99 -1.48 8.67
C ASP A 71 20.71 -2.24 8.32
N ARG A 72 20.20 -3.00 9.29
CA ARG A 72 18.96 -3.76 9.10
C ARG A 72 17.73 -2.85 9.14
N ALA A 73 17.73 -1.82 9.98
CA ALA A 73 16.68 -0.80 9.98
C ALA A 73 16.59 -0.10 8.62
N ASP A 74 17.72 0.28 8.05
CA ASP A 74 17.81 0.94 6.75
C ASP A 74 17.33 0.03 5.62
N SER A 75 17.70 -1.26 5.67
CA SER A 75 17.22 -2.27 4.70
C SER A 75 15.70 -2.44 4.76
N ILE A 76 15.15 -2.66 5.96
CA ILE A 76 13.71 -2.83 6.18
C ILE A 76 12.96 -1.56 5.75
N ALA A 77 13.45 -0.38 6.11
CA ALA A 77 12.83 0.90 5.77
C ALA A 77 12.71 1.10 4.25
N ARG A 78 13.80 0.85 3.50
CA ARG A 78 13.79 0.91 2.03
C ARG A 78 12.72 0.02 1.43
N VAL A 79 12.62 -1.23 1.89
CA VAL A 79 11.63 -2.18 1.35
C VAL A 79 10.21 -1.80 1.78
N ALA A 80 10.00 -1.49 3.06
CA ALA A 80 8.68 -1.17 3.61
C ALA A 80 8.07 0.05 2.92
N VAL A 81 8.84 1.13 2.76
CA VAL A 81 8.38 2.36 2.10
C VAL A 81 8.15 2.13 0.60
N ARG A 82 9.03 1.38 -0.08
CA ARG A 82 8.83 0.99 -1.49
C ARG A 82 7.52 0.22 -1.67
N GLU A 83 7.29 -0.84 -0.91
CA GLU A 83 6.07 -1.65 -1.02
C GLU A 83 4.82 -0.85 -0.65
N ALA A 84 4.94 0.06 0.33
CA ALA A 84 3.89 0.99 0.73
C ALA A 84 3.51 1.93 -0.44
N TYR A 85 4.49 2.51 -1.12
CA TYR A 85 4.30 3.37 -2.29
C TYR A 85 3.64 2.60 -3.45
N HIS A 86 4.16 1.42 -3.79
CA HIS A 86 3.59 0.55 -4.84
C HIS A 86 2.08 0.28 -4.63
N ARG A 87 1.66 0.15 -3.36
CA ARG A 87 0.28 -0.23 -3.02
C ARG A 87 -0.56 0.95 -2.52
N ARG A 88 0.01 2.15 -2.49
CA ARG A 88 -0.61 3.36 -1.92
C ARG A 88 -1.13 3.12 -0.50
N ILE A 89 -0.24 2.61 0.35
CA ILE A 89 -0.45 2.39 1.78
C ILE A 89 0.41 3.42 2.54
N PRO A 90 -0.10 4.07 3.59
CA PRO A 90 0.75 4.95 4.41
C PRO A 90 1.90 4.17 5.06
N PRO A 91 3.16 4.60 4.95
CA PRO A 91 4.29 3.92 5.59
C PRO A 91 4.12 3.78 7.11
N ALA A 92 3.54 4.77 7.78
CA ALA A 92 3.26 4.71 9.22
C ALA A 92 2.33 3.54 9.59
N LEU A 93 1.37 3.16 8.73
CA LEU A 93 0.53 1.99 8.97
C LEU A 93 1.33 0.70 8.93
N VAL A 94 2.29 0.59 8.00
CA VAL A 94 3.18 -0.57 7.89
C VAL A 94 4.03 -0.71 9.15
N LEU A 95 4.60 0.40 9.65
CA LEU A 95 5.35 0.41 10.90
C LEU A 95 4.48 -0.03 12.08
N GLY A 96 3.27 0.53 12.21
CA GLY A 96 2.35 0.19 13.30
C GLY A 96 1.95 -1.28 13.32
N VAL A 97 1.68 -1.87 12.15
CA VAL A 97 1.39 -3.32 12.02
C VAL A 97 2.61 -4.15 12.35
N MET A 98 3.79 -3.81 11.82
CA MET A 98 5.04 -4.52 12.10
C MET A 98 5.34 -4.57 13.61
N LEU A 99 5.22 -3.43 14.29
CA LEU A 99 5.41 -3.34 15.74
C LEU A 99 4.37 -4.14 16.53
N THR A 100 3.13 -4.20 16.05
CA THR A 100 2.06 -4.96 16.72
C THR A 100 2.28 -6.47 16.58
N GLU A 101 2.83 -6.90 15.44
CA GLU A 101 3.03 -8.31 15.11
C GLU A 101 4.38 -8.87 15.60
N ASN A 102 5.44 -8.04 15.59
CA ASN A 102 6.81 -8.44 15.89
C ASN A 102 7.69 -7.24 16.27
N ASP A 103 7.52 -6.72 17.48
CA ASP A 103 8.29 -5.60 18.05
C ASP A 103 9.79 -5.88 18.23
N ALA A 104 10.19 -7.15 18.30
CA ALA A 104 11.58 -7.60 18.32
C ALA A 104 12.19 -7.75 16.91
N PHE A 105 11.41 -7.49 15.85
CA PHE A 105 11.83 -7.57 14.44
C PHE A 105 12.49 -8.90 14.06
N LYS A 106 12.12 -10.03 14.67
CA LYS A 106 12.76 -11.33 14.40
C LYS A 106 12.30 -11.88 13.05
N PRO A 107 13.16 -12.05 12.03
CA PRO A 107 12.74 -12.56 10.72
C PRO A 107 12.20 -14.00 10.81
N SER A 108 12.74 -14.78 11.74
CA SER A 108 12.33 -16.15 12.03
C SER A 108 11.12 -16.27 12.97
N ALA A 109 10.50 -15.15 13.38
CA ALA A 109 9.36 -15.17 14.29
C ALA A 109 8.25 -16.08 13.76
N ARG A 110 7.74 -16.95 14.64
CA ARG A 110 6.63 -17.85 14.32
C ARG A 110 5.65 -17.90 15.49
N SER A 111 4.39 -17.57 15.24
CA SER A 111 3.35 -17.68 16.28
C SER A 111 2.96 -19.14 16.54
N LYS A 112 2.25 -19.37 17.65
CA LYS A 112 1.70 -20.70 18.01
C LYS A 112 0.82 -21.29 16.91
N VAL A 113 0.07 -20.43 16.21
CA VAL A 113 -0.84 -20.82 15.12
C VAL A 113 -0.16 -20.79 13.74
N GLY A 114 1.14 -20.48 13.68
CA GLY A 114 1.96 -20.62 12.48
C GLY A 114 2.09 -19.38 11.60
N ALA A 115 1.70 -18.20 12.08
CA ALA A 115 2.01 -16.93 11.41
C ALA A 115 3.53 -16.67 11.44
N MET A 116 4.10 -16.03 10.41
CA MET A 116 5.56 -15.94 10.21
C MET A 116 6.09 -14.53 9.89
N GLY A 117 7.28 -14.23 10.40
CA GLY A 117 8.11 -13.07 10.05
C GLY A 117 7.67 -11.73 10.62
N LEU A 118 8.15 -10.63 10.01
CA LEU A 118 7.98 -9.25 10.51
C LEU A 118 6.51 -8.82 10.68
N MET A 119 5.65 -9.20 9.73
CA MET A 119 4.24 -8.81 9.72
C MET A 119 3.31 -10.00 9.96
N GLN A 120 3.83 -11.10 10.52
CA GLN A 120 3.10 -12.31 10.92
C GLN A 120 2.11 -12.83 9.86
N ILE A 121 2.66 -13.19 8.69
CA ILE A 121 1.88 -13.68 7.55
C ILE A 121 1.48 -15.14 7.78
N MET A 122 0.20 -15.47 7.57
CA MET A 122 -0.32 -16.84 7.68
C MET A 122 -0.05 -17.64 6.39
N PRO A 123 0.91 -18.60 6.37
CA PRO A 123 1.36 -19.20 5.13
C PRO A 123 0.27 -20.01 4.41
N ARG A 124 -0.54 -20.77 5.16
CA ARG A 124 -1.60 -21.62 4.58
C ARG A 124 -2.65 -20.82 3.81
N MET A 125 -2.88 -19.58 4.20
CA MET A 125 -3.88 -18.71 3.57
C MET A 125 -3.34 -18.00 2.33
N TRP A 126 -2.08 -17.53 2.39
CA TRP A 126 -1.56 -16.57 1.41
C TRP A 126 -0.49 -17.16 0.48
N THR A 127 0.35 -18.09 0.96
CA THR A 127 1.47 -18.63 0.18
C THR A 127 1.06 -19.47 -1.03
N PRO A 128 -0.02 -20.29 -1.01
CA PRO A 128 -0.42 -21.05 -2.20
C PRO A 128 -0.65 -20.18 -3.44
N ASN A 129 -1.23 -19.00 -3.26
CA ASN A 129 -1.61 -18.12 -4.37
C ASN A 129 -0.57 -17.03 -4.64
N LEU A 130 0.02 -16.45 -3.59
CA LEU A 130 0.96 -15.33 -3.74
C LEU A 130 2.42 -15.78 -3.87
N GLY A 131 2.74 -17.01 -3.48
CA GLY A 131 4.11 -17.54 -3.45
C GLY A 131 4.84 -17.50 -4.79
N PRO A 132 4.18 -17.83 -5.92
CA PRO A 132 4.79 -17.70 -7.24
C PRO A 132 5.15 -16.26 -7.64
N ILE A 133 4.53 -15.25 -7.04
CA ILE A 133 4.65 -13.84 -7.46
C ILE A 133 5.52 -13.04 -6.47
N LEU A 134 5.33 -13.28 -5.18
CA LEU A 134 5.95 -12.52 -4.09
C LEU A 134 7.15 -13.24 -3.46
N GLY A 135 7.38 -14.51 -3.79
CA GLY A 135 8.38 -15.35 -3.15
C GLY A 135 7.77 -16.26 -2.09
N ARG A 136 8.48 -17.32 -1.70
CA ARG A 136 7.97 -18.36 -0.78
C ARG A 136 8.59 -18.30 0.62
N ASN A 137 9.74 -17.64 0.78
CA ASN A 137 10.44 -17.59 2.06
C ASN A 137 9.91 -16.47 2.94
N LEU A 138 8.92 -16.75 3.80
CA LEU A 138 8.35 -15.74 4.70
C LEU A 138 9.29 -15.30 5.84
N LYS A 139 10.47 -15.90 5.98
CA LYS A 139 11.53 -15.43 6.90
C LYS A 139 12.44 -14.36 6.28
N ASP A 140 12.38 -14.19 4.97
CA ASP A 140 13.05 -13.09 4.28
C ASP A 140 12.25 -11.80 4.49
N ASP A 141 12.93 -10.75 4.97
CA ASP A 141 12.29 -9.48 5.35
C ASP A 141 11.56 -8.86 4.14
N GLU A 142 12.17 -8.93 2.94
CA GLU A 142 11.55 -8.40 1.72
C GLU A 142 10.29 -9.16 1.33
N THR A 143 10.38 -10.47 1.23
CA THR A 143 9.22 -11.34 0.96
C THR A 143 8.11 -11.07 1.98
N ASN A 144 8.43 -11.01 3.27
CA ASN A 144 7.44 -10.79 4.31
C ASN A 144 6.72 -9.43 4.19
N LEU A 145 7.47 -8.35 3.92
CA LEU A 145 6.92 -7.01 3.70
C LEU A 145 6.04 -6.95 2.44
N ARG A 146 6.47 -7.58 1.34
CA ARG A 146 5.68 -7.67 0.09
C ARG A 146 4.32 -8.31 0.34
N TYR A 147 4.27 -9.35 1.18
CA TYR A 147 3.02 -9.99 1.61
C TYR A 147 2.19 -9.08 2.52
N GLY A 148 2.77 -8.57 3.60
CA GLY A 148 2.01 -7.80 4.60
C GLY A 148 1.38 -6.55 3.99
N VAL A 149 2.12 -5.79 3.19
CA VAL A 149 1.58 -4.60 2.52
C VAL A 149 0.53 -4.96 1.46
N TYR A 150 0.71 -6.08 0.74
CA TYR A 150 -0.31 -6.59 -0.19
C TYR A 150 -1.62 -6.92 0.53
N ILE A 151 -1.56 -7.62 1.65
CA ILE A 151 -2.73 -8.04 2.43
C ILE A 151 -3.43 -6.82 3.03
N LEU A 152 -2.68 -5.84 3.54
CA LEU A 152 -3.25 -4.56 4.00
C LEU A 152 -4.03 -3.87 2.88
N LYS A 153 -3.44 -3.76 1.67
CA LYS A 153 -4.12 -3.16 0.53
C LYS A 153 -5.38 -3.93 0.13
N HIS A 154 -5.30 -5.25 0.11
CA HIS A 154 -6.43 -6.12 -0.20
C HIS A 154 -7.62 -5.87 0.73
N PHE A 155 -7.38 -5.77 2.04
CA PHE A 155 -8.45 -5.49 2.99
C PHE A 155 -8.91 -4.05 2.97
N ALA A 156 -8.01 -3.08 2.84
CA ALA A 156 -8.39 -1.67 2.80
C ALA A 156 -9.27 -1.35 1.59
N LYS A 157 -8.99 -1.94 0.42
CA LYS A 157 -9.83 -1.78 -0.79
C LYS A 157 -11.26 -2.30 -0.60
N ARG A 158 -11.47 -3.30 0.26
CA ARG A 158 -12.80 -3.88 0.50
C ARG A 158 -13.65 -3.04 1.47
N THR A 159 -13.05 -2.09 2.18
CA THR A 159 -13.72 -1.36 3.29
C THR A 159 -13.94 0.13 3.00
N SER A 160 -13.38 0.67 1.92
CA SER A 160 -13.33 2.12 1.65
C SER A 160 -14.64 2.74 1.14
N ASP A 161 -15.53 1.95 0.57
CA ASP A 161 -16.61 2.49 -0.27
C ASP A 161 -17.80 3.01 0.54
N THR A 162 -17.99 2.50 1.76
CA THR A 162 -19.14 2.82 2.62
C THR A 162 -18.77 3.49 3.94
N LEU A 163 -17.49 3.56 4.27
CA LEU A 163 -17.00 4.01 5.57
C LEU A 163 -16.23 5.34 5.48
N ASP A 164 -16.19 6.05 6.60
CA ASP A 164 -15.26 7.16 6.79
C ASP A 164 -13.82 6.64 6.96
N ALA A 165 -12.85 7.54 7.03
CA ALA A 165 -11.44 7.17 7.08
C ALA A 165 -11.09 6.28 8.30
N THR A 166 -11.63 6.62 9.47
CA THR A 166 -11.42 5.87 10.70
C THR A 166 -12.03 4.47 10.61
N GLY A 167 -13.31 4.37 10.20
CA GLY A 167 -14.02 3.11 10.07
C GLY A 167 -13.39 2.18 9.03
N ALA A 168 -13.03 2.71 7.85
CA ALA A 168 -12.38 1.94 6.79
C ALA A 168 -11.05 1.34 7.26
N THR A 169 -10.22 2.14 7.93
CA THR A 169 -8.92 1.71 8.46
C THR A 169 -9.08 0.68 9.58
N ARG A 170 -10.02 0.92 10.51
CA ARG A 170 -10.31 -0.01 11.61
C ARG A 170 -10.74 -1.37 11.08
N LEU A 171 -11.67 -1.41 10.12
CA LEU A 171 -12.16 -2.66 9.55
C LEU A 171 -11.08 -3.39 8.74
N ALA A 172 -10.21 -2.65 8.03
CA ALA A 172 -9.07 -3.25 7.32
C ALA A 172 -8.10 -3.96 8.29
N LEU A 173 -7.80 -3.33 9.43
CA LEU A 173 -6.93 -3.90 10.47
C LEU A 173 -7.55 -5.12 11.16
N LEU A 174 -8.86 -5.10 11.43
CA LEU A 174 -9.56 -6.27 11.97
C LEU A 174 -9.48 -7.46 11.02
N ASN A 175 -9.66 -7.22 9.72
CA ASN A 175 -9.54 -8.26 8.71
C ASN A 175 -8.10 -8.76 8.53
N TYR A 176 -7.11 -7.87 8.59
CA TYR A 176 -5.70 -8.25 8.57
C TYR A 176 -5.36 -9.24 9.69
N ASN A 177 -5.82 -8.94 10.92
CA ASN A 177 -5.65 -9.81 12.07
C ASN A 177 -6.44 -11.13 11.98
N GLY A 178 -7.47 -11.22 11.12
CA GLY A 178 -8.35 -12.38 11.01
C GLY A 178 -9.51 -12.39 12.04
N CYS A 179 -9.91 -11.22 12.53
CA CYS A 179 -10.99 -11.07 13.50
C CYS A 179 -12.38 -11.30 12.85
N VAL A 180 -12.87 -12.55 12.86
CA VAL A 180 -14.19 -12.93 12.29
C VAL A 180 -15.24 -13.12 13.39
N ARG A 181 -14.92 -13.94 14.40
CA ARG A 181 -15.68 -14.12 15.65
C ARG A 181 -14.60 -14.18 16.73
N GLY A 182 -14.71 -13.44 17.84
CA GLY A 182 -13.65 -13.25 18.85
C GLY A 182 -13.13 -14.51 19.58
N ARG A 183 -13.40 -15.71 19.04
CA ARG A 183 -12.95 -17.02 19.50
C ARG A 183 -11.63 -17.46 18.84
N ASN A 184 -11.35 -17.04 17.60
CA ASN A 184 -10.09 -17.41 16.91
C ASN A 184 -8.89 -16.62 17.43
N THR A 185 -9.13 -15.40 17.91
CA THR A 185 -8.12 -14.53 18.49
C THR A 185 -8.78 -13.77 19.65
N PRO A 186 -8.48 -14.12 20.90
CA PRO A 186 -8.96 -13.40 22.06
C PRO A 186 -8.65 -11.91 21.93
N ASP A 187 -9.62 -11.06 22.24
CA ASP A 187 -9.51 -9.59 22.17
C ASP A 187 -9.11 -9.02 20.80
N CYS A 188 -9.38 -9.73 19.69
CA CYS A 188 -9.03 -9.26 18.35
C CYS A 188 -9.64 -7.88 18.00
N ARG A 189 -10.75 -7.52 18.65
CA ARG A 189 -11.38 -6.20 18.49
C ARG A 189 -10.50 -5.04 18.96
N ALA A 190 -9.52 -5.29 19.85
CA ALA A 190 -8.56 -4.30 20.31
C ALA A 190 -7.34 -4.17 19.39
N TYR A 191 -7.22 -5.01 18.35
CA TYR A 191 -6.08 -4.99 17.44
C TYR A 191 -5.88 -3.62 16.75
N PRO A 192 -6.92 -2.96 16.19
CA PRO A 192 -6.73 -1.64 15.60
C PRO A 192 -6.22 -0.60 16.61
N ASP A 193 -6.67 -0.68 17.87
CA ASP A 193 -6.26 0.23 18.94
C ASP A 193 -4.80 -0.04 19.38
N LYS A 194 -4.31 -1.27 19.24
CA LYS A 194 -2.88 -1.61 19.42
C LYS A 194 -2.04 -0.98 18.31
N VAL A 195 -2.44 -1.17 17.05
CA VAL A 195 -1.74 -0.60 15.88
C VAL A 195 -1.71 0.92 15.97
N GLN A 196 -2.84 1.57 16.26
CA GLN A 196 -2.92 3.01 16.44
C GLN A 196 -1.93 3.51 17.50
N ARG A 197 -1.90 2.87 18.68
CA ARG A 197 -0.96 3.23 19.75
C ARG A 197 0.50 3.04 19.34
N HIS A 198 0.82 2.01 18.56
CA HIS A 198 2.18 1.85 18.03
C HIS A 198 2.55 2.96 17.04
N VAL A 199 1.64 3.36 16.15
CA VAL A 199 1.87 4.50 15.25
C VAL A 199 2.08 5.79 16.06
N GLU A 200 1.18 6.13 16.97
CA GLU A 200 1.23 7.39 17.71
C GLU A 200 2.48 7.51 18.59
N ARG A 201 2.96 6.39 19.14
CA ARG A 201 4.18 6.38 19.96
C ARG A 201 5.46 6.33 19.13
N SER A 202 5.50 5.52 18.08
CA SER A 202 6.75 5.16 17.42
C SER A 202 6.98 5.86 16.08
N ALA A 203 5.94 6.26 15.35
CA ALA A 203 6.05 6.86 14.02
C ALA A 203 6.30 8.38 14.06
N GLN A 204 7.23 8.83 14.90
CA GLN A 204 7.46 10.25 15.18
C GLN A 204 7.96 11.01 13.94
N SER A 205 8.96 10.44 13.25
CA SER A 205 9.57 11.03 12.07
C SER A 205 8.68 10.85 10.84
N ILE A 206 8.02 9.70 10.68
CA ILE A 206 7.10 9.48 9.54
C ILE A 206 5.87 10.41 9.64
N CYS A 207 5.26 10.52 10.82
CA CYS A 207 4.03 11.29 10.99
C CYS A 207 4.26 12.79 11.22
N ALA A 208 5.50 13.22 11.53
CA ALA A 208 5.86 14.61 11.75
C ALA A 208 4.87 15.35 12.69
N GLY A 209 4.59 14.73 13.85
CA GLY A 209 3.68 15.27 14.87
C GLY A 209 2.18 15.10 14.62
N LYS A 210 1.77 14.46 13.51
CA LYS A 210 0.35 14.19 13.23
C LYS A 210 -0.16 12.97 13.99
N GLY A 211 -1.41 13.03 14.44
CA GLY A 211 -2.12 11.88 15.00
C GLY A 211 -2.45 10.82 13.95
N PHE A 212 -2.88 9.63 14.42
CA PHE A 212 -3.17 8.48 13.57
C PHE A 212 -4.18 8.77 12.45
N ARG A 213 -5.23 9.54 12.75
CA ARG A 213 -6.24 9.90 11.75
C ARG A 213 -5.62 10.61 10.54
N ASP A 214 -4.79 11.62 10.78
CA ASP A 214 -4.24 12.47 9.71
C ASP A 214 -3.01 11.88 9.04
N CYS A 215 -2.22 11.10 9.78
CA CYS A 215 -1.02 10.42 9.27
C CYS A 215 -1.34 9.13 8.50
N VAL A 216 -2.39 8.40 8.89
CA VAL A 216 -2.69 7.06 8.39
C VAL A 216 -4.08 6.96 7.79
N ALA A 217 -5.12 7.24 8.58
CA ALA A 217 -6.48 6.89 8.19
C ALA A 217 -6.97 7.70 6.97
N LEU A 218 -6.82 9.02 7.01
CA LEU A 218 -7.18 9.92 5.91
C LEU A 218 -6.41 9.63 4.62
N PRO A 219 -5.07 9.54 4.59
CA PRO A 219 -4.35 9.31 3.34
C PRO A 219 -4.61 7.90 2.79
N LEU A 220 -4.76 6.87 3.65
CA LEU A 220 -5.18 5.54 3.20
C LEU A 220 -6.53 5.60 2.50
N TRP A 221 -7.51 6.23 3.14
CA TRP A 221 -8.87 6.34 2.63
C TRP A 221 -8.95 7.17 1.34
N ALA A 222 -8.19 8.26 1.25
CA ALA A 222 -8.08 9.08 0.05
C ALA A 222 -7.48 8.29 -1.12
N ALA A 223 -6.42 7.51 -0.86
CA ALA A 223 -5.76 6.68 -1.86
C ALA A 223 -6.65 5.59 -2.47
N LEU A 224 -7.68 5.15 -1.72
CA LEU A 224 -8.60 4.10 -2.14
C LEU A 224 -9.79 4.64 -2.92
N ARG A 225 -10.18 5.90 -2.69
CA ARG A 225 -11.31 6.55 -3.36
C ARG A 225 -10.94 7.47 -4.51
N GLY A 226 -9.70 7.93 -4.57
CA GLY A 226 -9.13 8.66 -5.72
C GLY A 226 -8.93 7.74 -6.92
N GLY A 227 -9.95 6.97 -7.28
CA GLY A 227 -9.96 6.09 -8.45
C GLY A 227 -9.40 6.84 -9.66
N SER A 228 -8.52 6.16 -10.38
CA SER A 228 -7.61 6.68 -11.41
C SER A 228 -6.40 7.44 -10.86
N THR A 229 -5.23 6.81 -11.02
CA THR A 229 -4.03 7.55 -11.38
C THR A 229 -4.45 8.56 -12.46
N PRO A 230 -4.19 9.87 -12.30
CA PRO A 230 -4.35 10.79 -13.41
C PRO A 230 -3.59 10.19 -14.59
N PRO A 231 -4.19 10.11 -15.80
CA PRO A 231 -3.42 9.71 -16.96
C PRO A 231 -2.16 10.58 -16.99
N LEU A 232 -1.01 9.96 -17.23
CA LEU A 232 0.22 10.71 -17.45
C LEU A 232 -0.11 11.85 -18.42
N PRO A 233 0.22 13.12 -18.11
CA PRO A 233 0.15 14.12 -19.15
C PRO A 233 1.05 13.62 -20.27
N VAL A 234 0.45 13.28 -21.41
CA VAL A 234 1.15 13.18 -22.69
C VAL A 234 1.54 14.60 -23.08
N SER A 235 2.36 15.25 -22.27
CA SER A 235 3.13 16.39 -22.74
C SER A 235 4.22 15.78 -23.60
N SER A 236 4.10 16.05 -24.91
CA SER A 236 5.17 15.96 -25.88
C SER A 236 6.48 16.31 -25.19
N VAL A 237 7.34 15.31 -25.09
CA VAL A 237 8.77 15.58 -24.94
C VAL A 237 9.17 16.25 -26.25
N SER A 238 8.95 17.55 -26.36
CA SER A 238 9.65 18.37 -27.36
C SER A 238 11.11 18.27 -26.98
N ALA A 239 11.85 17.52 -27.79
CA ALA A 239 13.28 17.44 -27.78
C ALA A 239 13.85 18.85 -27.94
N ALA A 240 14.14 19.50 -26.82
CA ALA A 240 14.86 20.76 -26.79
C ALA A 240 15.75 20.78 -25.55
N LEU A 241 16.64 19.78 -25.45
CA LEU A 241 17.83 19.91 -24.62
C LEU A 241 18.95 18.96 -25.06
N VAL A 242 19.45 19.09 -26.29
CA VAL A 242 20.88 18.87 -26.58
C VAL A 242 21.25 19.69 -27.81
N ALA A 243 21.82 20.87 -27.61
CA ALA A 243 22.71 21.50 -28.59
C ALA A 243 23.95 21.95 -27.83
N ALA A 244 24.78 20.96 -27.44
CA ALA A 244 26.18 21.21 -27.18
C ALA A 244 26.93 20.97 -28.50
N PRO A 245 27.82 21.87 -28.94
CA PRO A 245 28.59 21.65 -30.15
C PRO A 245 29.64 20.56 -29.86
N VAL A 246 29.50 19.42 -30.55
CA VAL A 246 30.54 18.39 -30.60
C VAL A 246 31.57 18.85 -31.62
N THR A 247 32.77 19.18 -31.13
CA THR A 247 33.94 19.33 -31.98
C THR A 247 34.38 17.95 -32.46
N ASP A 248 34.58 17.85 -33.77
CA ASP A 248 34.94 16.65 -34.50
C ASP A 248 36.39 16.25 -34.22
N ARG A 249 36.62 14.97 -33.87
CA ARG A 249 37.86 14.27 -34.15
C ARG A 249 37.63 12.75 -34.11
N ALA A 250 37.80 12.16 -35.28
CA ALA A 250 37.78 10.74 -35.60
C ALA A 250 38.71 9.90 -34.71
N SER A 251 38.32 8.64 -34.47
CA SER A 251 39.05 7.46 -34.97
C SER A 251 38.35 6.16 -34.58
N ASP A 252 38.25 5.28 -35.57
CA ASP A 252 37.70 3.92 -35.63
C ASP A 252 37.93 3.00 -34.42
N SER A 253 36.89 2.22 -34.08
CA SER A 253 37.03 0.77 -33.86
C SER A 253 35.66 0.08 -33.78
N ALA A 254 35.51 -0.98 -34.58
CA ALA A 254 34.31 -1.77 -34.76
C ALA A 254 33.99 -2.70 -33.56
N VAL A 255 32.69 -2.86 -33.25
CA VAL A 255 32.16 -3.87 -32.30
C VAL A 255 30.92 -4.55 -32.94
N PRO A 256 30.78 -5.89 -32.87
CA PRO A 256 29.79 -6.62 -33.67
C PRO A 256 28.38 -6.64 -33.06
N SER A 257 27.37 -6.71 -33.94
CA SER A 257 25.93 -6.79 -33.62
C SER A 257 25.55 -8.10 -32.93
N VAL A 258 24.95 -8.00 -31.74
CA VAL A 258 24.20 -9.11 -31.09
C VAL A 258 22.72 -8.97 -31.40
N ARG A 259 22.15 -9.99 -32.03
CA ARG A 259 20.74 -10.09 -32.45
C ARG A 259 19.89 -10.57 -31.26
N VAL A 260 18.97 -9.73 -30.77
CA VAL A 260 18.00 -10.11 -29.71
C VAL A 260 16.74 -10.68 -30.35
N SER A 261 16.48 -11.97 -30.13
CA SER A 261 15.26 -12.67 -30.52
C SER A 261 14.10 -12.34 -29.57
N ARG A 262 12.98 -11.84 -30.11
CA ARG A 262 11.70 -11.65 -29.39
C ARG A 262 10.92 -12.96 -29.34
N GLY A 263 10.62 -13.47 -28.15
CA GLY A 263 9.64 -14.54 -27.92
C GLY A 263 8.21 -14.00 -27.71
N PRO A 264 7.15 -14.78 -28.01
CA PRO A 264 5.78 -14.26 -28.07
C PRO A 264 5.10 -14.20 -26.68
N ARG A 265 4.49 -13.06 -26.37
CA ARG A 265 3.56 -12.87 -25.24
C ARG A 265 2.19 -13.40 -25.64
N THR A 266 1.73 -14.51 -25.05
CA THR A 266 0.39 -15.04 -25.33
C THR A 266 -0.67 -14.40 -24.43
N ARG A 267 -1.69 -13.82 -25.07
CA ARG A 267 -2.91 -13.16 -24.55
C ARG A 267 -3.78 -14.01 -23.58
N LYS A 268 -3.41 -15.27 -23.32
CA LYS A 268 -4.19 -16.25 -22.54
C LYS A 268 -4.12 -16.09 -21.00
N GLU A 269 -3.19 -15.29 -20.49
CA GLU A 269 -2.97 -15.12 -19.04
C GLU A 269 -3.88 -14.05 -18.41
N SER A 270 -4.33 -13.08 -19.22
CA SER A 270 -5.26 -12.02 -18.80
C SER A 270 -6.70 -12.54 -18.61
N ASP A 271 -7.13 -13.50 -19.43
CA ASP A 271 -8.51 -14.00 -19.40
C ASP A 271 -8.77 -14.95 -18.21
N ARG A 272 -7.73 -15.61 -17.68
CA ARG A 272 -7.83 -16.44 -16.47
C ARG A 272 -8.04 -15.64 -15.18
N MET A 273 -7.66 -14.36 -15.16
CA MET A 273 -7.90 -13.45 -14.02
C MET A 273 -9.34 -12.96 -13.94
N ALA A 274 -10.03 -12.79 -15.07
CA ALA A 274 -11.39 -12.27 -15.12
C ALA A 274 -12.45 -13.30 -14.68
N SER A 275 -12.29 -14.57 -15.07
CA SER A 275 -13.27 -15.62 -14.73
C SER A 275 -13.23 -16.08 -13.27
N TYR A 276 -12.15 -15.82 -12.52
CA TYR A 276 -12.02 -16.32 -11.14
C TYR A 276 -12.59 -15.35 -10.08
N LEU A 277 -12.68 -14.05 -10.38
CA LEU A 277 -13.30 -13.06 -9.49
C LEU A 277 -14.82 -13.22 -9.37
N LEU A 278 -15.47 -13.83 -10.37
CA LEU A 278 -16.90 -14.15 -10.36
C LEU A 278 -17.22 -15.44 -9.59
N GLY A 279 -16.27 -16.38 -9.48
CA GLY A 279 -16.49 -17.68 -8.84
C GLY A 279 -16.53 -17.70 -7.31
N LEU A 280 -16.09 -16.62 -6.65
CA LEU A 280 -16.08 -16.52 -5.18
C LEU A 280 -17.37 -15.95 -4.59
N VAL A 281 -18.30 -15.46 -5.42
CA VAL A 281 -19.62 -14.97 -4.98
C VAL A 281 -20.63 -16.11 -4.79
N SER A 282 -20.39 -17.29 -5.37
CA SER A 282 -21.39 -18.37 -5.44
C SER A 282 -21.20 -19.53 -4.45
N ARG A 283 -20.25 -19.45 -3.50
CA ARG A 283 -20.00 -20.53 -2.51
C ARG A 283 -19.99 -20.02 -1.07
N GLY A 284 -20.94 -19.14 -0.76
CA GLY A 284 -21.12 -18.55 0.57
C GLY A 284 -22.57 -18.43 0.98
N GLU A 285 -23.43 -19.35 0.52
CA GLU A 285 -24.72 -19.66 1.15
C GLU A 285 -24.59 -20.93 2.00
#